data_AF-A0A368TR81-F1
#
_entry.id   AF-A0A368TR81-F1
#
_cell.length_a   1.000
_cell.length_b   1.000
_cell.length_c   1.000
_cell.angle_alpha   90.00
_cell.angle_beta   90.00
_cell.angle_gamma   90.00
#
_symmetry.space_group_name_H-M   'P 1'
#
loop_
_entity.id
_entity.type
_entity.pdbx_description
1 polymer ?
#
loop_
_entity_poly.entity_id
_entity_poly.type
_entity_poly.pdbx_seq_one_letter_code
_entity_poly.pdbx_strand_id
1 'polypeptide(L)'
;MIIKQPIRYENDPATLEATWVDASGAVIKCHAYSNGQMDMLRADLGADAPQYEALLAQVEAEYVPPEPPTLAERQAEIVARIQALEDQHLMPRITRETIIALAEERAVAMGLTIEYLRAKNKGYAGLKTLDEQSAALRSQLP
;
A
#
# COMPACT_ATOMS: atom_id res chain seq x y z
N MET A 1 17.16 12.16 25.08
CA MET A 1 15.86 12.53 24.48
C MET A 1 14.88 12.61 25.64
N ILE A 2 14.22 13.75 25.84
CA ILE A 2 13.32 14.00 26.98
C ILE A 2 11.92 14.15 26.41
N ILE A 3 10.98 13.31 26.86
CA ILE A 3 9.57 13.48 26.49
C ILE A 3 9.01 14.72 27.20
N LYS A 4 8.29 15.59 26.46
CA LYS A 4 7.55 16.69 27.10
C LYS A 4 6.27 16.18 27.76
N GLN A 5 5.34 15.70 26.93
CA GLN A 5 4.11 15.05 27.33
C GLN A 5 3.44 14.48 26.07
N PRO A 6 2.89 13.26 26.09
CA PRO A 6 1.97 12.79 25.06
C PRO A 6 0.62 13.50 25.17
N ILE A 7 0.11 14.00 24.04
CA ILE A 7 -1.14 14.77 23.95
C ILE A 7 -2.12 13.99 23.06
N ARG A 8 -3.26 13.60 23.62
CA ARG A 8 -4.35 12.95 22.87
C ARG A 8 -5.07 13.98 22.01
N TYR A 9 -5.47 13.60 20.80
CA TYR A 9 -6.30 14.45 19.94
C TYR A 9 -7.78 14.36 20.33
N GLU A 10 -8.45 15.49 20.39
CA GLU A 10 -9.88 15.56 20.75
C GLU A 10 -10.78 15.10 19.61
N ASN A 11 -10.39 15.38 18.37
CA ASN A 11 -11.12 14.99 17.15
C ASN A 11 -10.85 13.55 16.71
N ASP A 12 -9.81 12.91 17.26
CA ASP A 12 -9.49 11.50 17.06
C ASP A 12 -9.00 10.88 18.38
N PRO A 13 -9.94 10.45 19.24
CA PRO A 13 -9.69 9.84 20.55
C PRO A 13 -8.68 8.70 20.59
N ALA A 14 -8.54 7.95 19.49
CA ALA A 14 -7.64 6.82 19.35
C ALA A 14 -6.23 7.22 18.86
N THR A 15 -5.96 8.53 18.84
CA THR A 15 -4.70 9.10 18.36
C THR A 15 -4.09 10.03 19.41
N LEU A 16 -2.76 9.96 19.54
CA LEU A 16 -1.99 10.87 20.38
C LEU A 16 -0.68 11.28 19.72
N GLU A 17 -0.21 12.48 20.02
CA GLU A 17 1.08 12.99 19.60
C GLU A 17 2.06 12.98 20.77
N ALA A 18 3.28 12.50 20.53
CA ALA A 18 4.36 12.61 21.49
C ALA A 18 5.50 13.46 20.91
N THR A 19 5.95 14.43 21.70
CA THR A 19 7.05 15.33 21.35
C THR A 19 8.22 15.14 22.30
N TRP A 20 9.39 14.87 21.72
CA TRP A 20 10.64 14.77 22.44
C TRP A 20 11.58 15.93 22.12
N VAL A 21 12.28 16.38 23.14
CA VAL A 21 13.26 17.45 23.08
C VAL A 21 14.65 16.98 23.51
N ASP A 22 15.66 17.75 23.15
CA ASP A 22 17.01 17.62 23.71
C ASP A 22 17.15 18.38 25.04
N ALA A 23 18.35 18.38 25.62
CA ALA A 23 18.64 19.06 26.88
C ALA A 23 18.50 20.60 26.82
N SER A 24 18.57 21.19 25.61
CA SER A 24 18.36 22.62 25.39
C SER A 24 16.87 22.98 25.23
N GLY A 25 15.99 21.96 25.14
CA GLY A 25 14.56 22.12 24.91
C GLY A 25 14.18 22.17 23.42
N ALA A 26 15.12 21.96 22.49
CA ALA A 26 14.83 21.90 21.07
C ALA A 26 14.12 20.59 20.71
N VAL A 27 13.08 20.65 19.87
CA VAL A 27 12.34 19.48 19.41
C VAL A 27 13.22 18.65 18.49
N ILE A 28 13.40 17.38 18.83
CA ILE A 28 14.19 16.41 18.05
C ILE A 28 13.35 15.28 17.46
N LYS A 29 12.13 15.07 17.98
CA LYS A 29 11.13 14.15 17.42
C LYS A 29 9.73 14.62 17.78
N CYS A 30 8.81 14.59 16.82
CA CYS A 30 7.38 14.70 17.04
C CYS A 30 6.71 13.62 16.18
N HIS A 31 5.81 12.83 16.76
CA HIS A 31 5.14 11.73 16.07
C HIS A 31 3.73 11.54 16.61
N ALA A 32 2.76 11.41 15.70
CA ALA A 32 1.40 11.01 16.02
C ALA A 32 1.27 9.49 15.89
N TYR A 33 0.79 8.83 16.94
CA TYR A 33 0.54 7.40 17.00
C TYR A 33 -0.96 7.18 16.99
N SER A 34 -1.44 6.36 16.07
CA SER A 34 -2.86 6.02 15.90
C SER A 34 -3.03 4.52 15.67
N ASN A 35 -4.27 4.05 15.52
CA ASN A 35 -4.58 2.77 14.86
C ASN A 35 -3.76 1.55 15.33
N GLY A 36 -3.75 1.29 16.63
CA GLY A 36 -3.04 0.13 17.21
C GLY A 36 -1.51 0.30 17.33
N GLN A 37 -0.96 1.49 17.08
CA GLN A 37 0.48 1.77 17.21
C GLN A 37 0.95 2.02 18.65
N MET A 38 0.15 1.68 19.66
CA MET A 38 0.49 1.96 21.06
C MET A 38 1.73 1.17 21.52
N ASP A 39 1.98 -0.01 20.95
CA ASP A 39 3.21 -0.76 21.18
C ASP A 39 4.46 -0.05 20.62
N MET A 40 4.34 0.63 19.47
CA MET A 40 5.42 1.46 18.93
C MET A 40 5.70 2.64 19.86
N LEU A 41 4.65 3.28 20.37
CA LEU A 41 4.80 4.36 21.33
C LEU A 41 5.42 3.88 22.65
N ARG A 42 5.04 2.71 23.18
CA ARG A 42 5.67 2.11 24.36
C ARG A 42 7.17 1.90 24.13
N ALA A 43 7.55 1.39 22.96
CA ALA A 43 8.96 1.23 22.59
C ALA A 43 9.71 2.56 22.52
N ASP A 44 9.08 3.60 21.97
CA ASP A 44 9.67 4.94 21.86
C ASP A 44 9.75 5.70 23.19
N LEU A 45 8.83 5.45 24.12
CA LEU A 45 8.85 6.00 25.48
C LEU A 45 9.89 5.29 26.36
N GLY A 46 10.15 4.00 26.13
CA GLY A 46 11.13 3.23 26.88
C GLY A 46 10.87 3.26 28.39
N ALA A 47 11.82 3.79 29.16
CA ALA A 47 11.71 3.86 30.62
C ALA A 47 10.59 4.78 31.12
N ASP A 48 10.12 5.72 30.29
CA ASP A 48 9.03 6.64 30.64
C ASP A 48 7.64 6.01 30.39
N ALA A 49 7.55 4.88 29.68
CA ALA A 49 6.28 4.24 29.33
C ALA A 49 5.35 3.99 30.55
N PRO A 50 5.84 3.48 31.70
CA PRO A 50 4.97 3.25 32.87
C PRO A 50 4.27 4.51 33.40
N GLN A 51 4.81 5.71 33.14
CA GLN A 51 4.19 6.97 33.58
C GLN A 51 2.93 7.31 32.77
N TYR A 52 2.82 6.77 31.56
CA TYR A 52 1.75 7.08 30.62
C TYR A 52 0.78 5.92 30.38
N GLU A 53 0.94 4.79 31.07
CA GLU A 53 0.15 3.58 30.81
C GLU A 53 -1.37 3.81 30.89
N ALA A 54 -1.82 4.66 31.82
CA ALA A 54 -3.24 5.02 31.92
C ALA A 54 -3.75 5.77 30.68
N LEU A 55 -2.93 6.65 30.09
CA LEU A 55 -3.27 7.36 28.86
C LEU A 55 -3.25 6.41 27.66
N LEU A 56 -2.25 5.53 27.58
CA LEU A 56 -2.15 4.51 26.53
C LEU A 56 -3.37 3.59 26.55
N ALA A 57 -3.74 3.07 27.71
CA ALA A 57 -4.92 2.22 27.88
C ALA A 57 -6.23 2.93 27.49
N GLN A 58 -6.35 4.22 27.77
CA GLN A 58 -7.51 5.01 27.32
C GLN A 58 -7.56 5.12 25.80
N VAL A 59 -6.43 5.38 25.14
CA VAL A 59 -6.34 5.49 23.68
C VAL A 59 -6.61 4.15 23.00
N GLU A 60 -6.10 3.05 23.57
CA GLU A 60 -6.38 1.69 23.09
C GLU A 60 -7.86 1.32 23.23
N ALA A 61 -8.51 1.73 24.32
CA ALA A 61 -9.93 1.46 24.54
C ALA A 61 -10.85 2.21 23.55
N GLU A 62 -10.39 3.35 23.03
CA GLU A 62 -11.11 4.17 22.05
C GLU A 62 -10.88 3.70 20.61
N TYR A 63 -9.90 2.82 20.39
CA TYR A 63 -9.60 2.30 19.06
C TYR A 63 -10.70 1.37 18.57
N VAL A 64 -11.34 1.78 17.47
CA VAL A 64 -12.25 0.94 16.70
C VAL A 64 -11.54 0.54 15.41
N PRO A 65 -11.21 -0.75 15.22
CA PRO A 65 -10.65 -1.22 13.97
C PRO A 65 -11.56 -0.85 12.80
N PRO A 66 -11.01 -0.43 11.65
CA PRO A 66 -11.82 -0.17 10.47
C PRO A 66 -12.57 -1.44 10.08
N GLU A 67 -13.84 -1.29 9.66
CA GLU A 67 -14.58 -2.40 9.11
C GLU A 67 -13.85 -2.97 7.89
N PRO A 68 -13.78 -4.30 7.74
CA PRO A 68 -13.18 -4.89 6.57
C PRO A 68 -13.99 -4.47 5.34
N PRO A 69 -13.35 -4.22 4.18
CA PRO A 69 -14.07 -3.79 3.00
C PRO A 69 -15.09 -4.85 2.58
N THR A 70 -16.28 -4.39 2.20
CA THR A 70 -17.33 -5.22 1.63
C THR A 70 -16.85 -5.89 0.35
N LEU A 71 -17.60 -6.91 -0.11
CA LEU A 71 -17.29 -7.54 -1.39
C LEU A 71 -17.38 -6.54 -2.56
N ALA A 72 -18.37 -5.64 -2.51
CA ALA A 72 -18.58 -4.63 -3.53
C ALA A 72 -17.43 -3.61 -3.58
N GLU A 73 -16.93 -3.16 -2.42
CA GLU A 73 -15.78 -2.26 -2.35
C GLU A 73 -14.50 -2.92 -2.87
N ARG A 74 -14.27 -4.19 -2.50
CA ARG A 74 -13.14 -4.96 -3.04
C ARG A 74 -13.20 -5.12 -4.55
N GLN A 75 -14.39 -5.43 -5.09
CA GLN A 75 -14.58 -5.50 -6.54
C GLN A 75 -14.33 -4.15 -7.20
N ALA A 76 -14.83 -3.05 -6.63
CA ALA A 76 -14.61 -1.71 -7.15
C ALA A 76 -13.13 -1.33 -7.16
N GLU A 77 -12.38 -1.67 -6.11
CA GLU A 77 -10.92 -1.46 -6.03
C GLU A 77 -10.19 -2.25 -7.13
N ILE A 78 -10.53 -3.52 -7.32
CA ILE A 78 -9.93 -4.36 -8.37
C ILE A 78 -10.21 -3.77 -9.76
N VAL A 79 -11.45 -3.36 -10.03
CA VAL A 79 -11.84 -2.73 -11.31
C VAL A 79 -11.10 -1.42 -11.50
N ALA A 80 -11.01 -0.56 -10.48
CA ALA A 80 -10.27 0.70 -10.54
C ALA A 80 -8.78 0.48 -10.83
N ARG A 81 -8.18 -0.55 -10.24
CA ARG A 81 -6.78 -0.91 -10.48
C ARG A 81 -6.53 -1.45 -11.89
N ILE A 82 -7.47 -2.24 -12.43
CA ILE A 82 -7.43 -2.67 -13.83
C ILE A 82 -7.52 -1.45 -14.75
N GLN A 83 -8.45 -0.53 -14.49
CA GLN A 83 -8.61 0.68 -15.28
C GLN A 83 -7.36 1.54 -15.25
N ALA A 84 -6.75 1.75 -14.08
CA ALA A 84 -5.51 2.51 -13.95
C ALA A 84 -4.35 1.91 -14.76
N LEU A 85 -4.23 0.57 -14.78
CA LEU A 85 -3.24 -0.12 -15.63
C LEU A 85 -3.52 0.11 -17.11
N GLU A 86 -4.79 0.07 -17.53
CA GLU A 86 -5.17 0.30 -18.93
C GLU A 86 -4.96 1.76 -19.35
N ASP A 87 -5.28 2.72 -18.48
CA ASP A 87 -5.12 4.15 -18.71
C ASP A 87 -3.65 4.57 -18.79
N GLN A 88 -2.78 4.01 -17.95
CA GLN A 88 -1.34 4.30 -17.96
C GLN A 88 -0.70 4.00 -19.32
N HIS A 89 -1.20 3.00 -20.04
CA HIS A 89 -0.64 2.54 -21.30
C HIS A 89 -1.36 3.08 -22.53
N LEU A 90 -2.47 3.82 -22.35
CA LEU A 90 -3.25 4.48 -23.41
C LEU A 90 -3.57 3.54 -24.60
N MET A 91 -3.68 2.23 -24.34
CA MET A 91 -3.89 1.21 -25.35
C MET A 91 -5.06 0.33 -24.94
N PRO A 92 -6.14 0.28 -25.75
CA PRO A 92 -7.26 -0.61 -25.49
C PRO A 92 -6.80 -2.07 -25.40
N ARG A 93 -7.45 -2.84 -24.51
CA ARG A 93 -7.16 -4.26 -24.31
C ARG A 93 -7.12 -5.07 -25.61
N ILE A 94 -8.14 -4.89 -26.47
CA ILE A 94 -8.24 -5.64 -27.74
C ILE A 94 -7.02 -5.38 -28.65
N THR A 95 -6.52 -4.15 -28.67
CA THR A 95 -5.33 -3.76 -29.43
C THR A 95 -4.10 -4.47 -28.87
N ARG A 96 -3.95 -4.50 -27.55
CA ARG A 96 -2.83 -5.18 -26.89
C ARG A 96 -2.84 -6.69 -27.16
N GLU A 97 -3.97 -7.35 -26.96
CA GLU A 97 -4.12 -8.79 -27.21
C GLU A 97 -3.80 -9.14 -28.67
N THR A 98 -4.26 -8.31 -29.62
CA THR A 98 -3.97 -8.48 -31.05
C THR A 98 -2.47 -8.33 -31.34
N ILE A 99 -1.80 -7.32 -30.79
CA ILE A 99 -0.36 -7.10 -30.98
C ILE A 99 0.45 -8.26 -30.40
N ILE A 100 0.08 -8.75 -29.21
CA ILE A 100 0.70 -9.91 -28.57
C ILE A 100 0.55 -11.14 -29.49
N ALA A 101 -0.67 -11.46 -29.91
CA ALA A 101 -0.93 -12.62 -30.77
C ALA A 101 -0.14 -12.55 -32.09
N LEU A 102 -0.15 -11.39 -32.76
CA LEU A 102 0.60 -11.19 -34.01
C LEU A 102 2.12 -11.34 -33.80
N ALA A 103 2.64 -10.87 -32.67
CA ALA A 103 4.06 -11.01 -32.35
C ALA A 103 4.44 -12.48 -32.10
N GLU A 104 3.57 -13.24 -31.43
CA GLU A 104 3.75 -14.68 -31.17
C GLU A 104 3.68 -15.49 -32.47
N GLU A 105 2.68 -15.25 -33.32
CA GLU A 105 2.54 -15.90 -34.63
C GLU A 105 3.78 -15.68 -35.50
N ARG A 106 4.30 -14.44 -35.54
CA ARG A 106 5.52 -14.12 -36.29
C ARG A 106 6.75 -14.80 -35.71
N ALA A 107 6.89 -14.85 -34.39
CA ALA A 107 8.00 -15.55 -33.74
C ALA A 107 8.00 -17.04 -34.10
N VAL A 108 6.83 -17.69 -34.02
CA VAL A 108 6.67 -19.10 -34.40
C VAL A 108 7.00 -19.32 -35.87
N ALA A 109 6.53 -18.46 -36.77
CA ALA A 109 6.84 -18.54 -38.21
C ALA A 109 8.35 -18.39 -38.51
N MET A 110 9.08 -17.71 -37.63
CA MET A 110 10.54 -17.55 -37.71
C MET A 110 11.32 -18.65 -36.96
N GLY A 111 10.65 -19.63 -36.36
CA GLY A 111 11.28 -20.67 -35.55
C GLY A 111 11.84 -20.17 -34.21
N LEU A 112 11.37 -19.02 -33.72
CA LEU A 112 11.75 -18.46 -32.43
C LEU A 112 10.78 -18.91 -31.33
N THR A 113 11.29 -19.10 -30.11
CA THR A 113 10.43 -19.40 -28.96
C THR A 113 9.81 -18.13 -28.38
N ILE A 114 8.72 -18.30 -27.64
CA ILE A 114 8.06 -17.19 -26.94
C ILE A 114 8.97 -16.61 -25.84
N GLU A 115 9.76 -17.46 -25.18
CA GLU A 115 10.76 -17.04 -24.20
C GLU A 115 11.83 -16.17 -24.85
N TYR A 116 12.28 -16.53 -26.06
CA TYR A 116 13.22 -15.72 -26.82
C TYR A 116 12.61 -14.36 -27.18
N LEU A 117 11.36 -14.35 -27.66
CA LEU A 117 10.64 -13.12 -27.97
C LEU A 117 10.48 -12.24 -26.72
N ARG A 118 10.09 -12.80 -25.58
CA ARG A 118 9.99 -12.10 -24.29
C ARG A 118 11.35 -11.53 -23.84
N ALA A 119 12.43 -12.27 -24.03
CA ALA A 119 13.77 -11.82 -23.63
C ALA A 119 14.33 -10.72 -24.56
N LYS A 120 14.00 -10.72 -25.84
CA LYS A 120 14.64 -9.87 -26.85
C LYS A 120 13.78 -8.71 -27.36
N ASN A 121 12.46 -8.76 -27.19
CA ASN A 121 11.54 -7.70 -27.57
C ASN A 121 10.92 -7.05 -26.32
N LYS A 122 11.49 -5.90 -25.90
CA LYS A 122 11.02 -5.16 -24.72
C LYS A 122 9.57 -4.68 -24.85
N GLY A 123 9.11 -4.35 -26.06
CA GLY A 123 7.73 -3.94 -26.30
C GLY A 123 6.75 -5.10 -26.06
N TYR A 124 7.05 -6.26 -26.64
CA TYR A 124 6.28 -7.49 -26.38
C TYR A 124 6.30 -7.88 -24.90
N ALA A 125 7.48 -7.86 -24.26
CA ALA A 125 7.61 -8.18 -22.84
C ALA A 125 6.79 -7.24 -21.94
N GLY A 126 6.79 -5.94 -22.24
CA GLY A 126 5.99 -4.94 -21.52
C GLY A 126 4.49 -5.18 -21.69
N LEU A 127 4.03 -5.41 -22.93
CA LEU A 127 2.62 -5.71 -23.20
C LEU A 127 2.16 -7.00 -22.52
N LYS A 128 2.98 -8.06 -22.54
CA LYS A 128 2.71 -9.31 -21.84
C LYS A 128 2.62 -9.13 -20.33
N THR A 129 3.57 -8.39 -19.75
CA THR A 129 3.58 -8.12 -18.30
C THR A 129 2.29 -7.42 -17.87
N LEU A 130 1.86 -6.43 -18.64
CA LEU A 130 0.62 -5.72 -18.35
C LEU A 130 -0.60 -6.64 -18.47
N ASP A 131 -0.66 -7.46 -19.53
CA ASP A 131 -1.78 -8.37 -19.73
C ASP A 131 -1.87 -9.42 -18.60
N GLU A 132 -0.73 -9.95 -18.17
CA GLU A 132 -0.62 -10.87 -17.02
C GLU A 132 -1.05 -10.20 -15.71
N GLN A 133 -0.66 -8.94 -15.47
CA GLN A 133 -1.09 -8.18 -14.29
C GLN A 133 -2.60 -7.93 -14.27
N SER A 134 -3.18 -7.50 -15.40
CA SER A 134 -4.62 -7.30 -15.50
C SER A 134 -5.39 -8.62 -15.37
N ALA A 135 -4.88 -9.72 -15.93
CA ALA A 135 -5.49 -11.04 -15.79
C ALA A 135 -5.48 -11.53 -14.32
N ALA A 136 -4.36 -11.35 -13.62
CA ALA A 136 -4.22 -11.71 -12.20
C ALA A 136 -5.13 -10.88 -11.27
N LEU A 137 -5.42 -9.63 -11.62
CA LEU A 137 -6.41 -8.82 -10.91
C LEU A 137 -7.84 -9.30 -11.20
N ARG A 138 -8.16 -9.59 -12.47
CA ARG A 138 -9.48 -10.11 -12.86
C ARG A 138 -9.80 -11.44 -12.20
N SER A 139 -8.82 -12.32 -11.98
CA SER A 139 -9.03 -13.60 -11.30
C SER A 139 -9.35 -13.47 -9.81
N GLN A 140 -9.23 -12.27 -9.22
CA GLN A 140 -9.62 -11.98 -7.84
C GLN A 140 -11.08 -11.50 -7.74
N LEU A 141 -11.75 -11.24 -8.86
CA LEU A 141 -13.18 -10.97 -8.87
C LEU A 141 -13.94 -12.30 -8.63
N PRO A 142 -14.95 -12.31 -7.75
CA PRO A 142 -15.76 -13.50 -7.45
C PRO A 142 -16.72 -13.87 -8.59
#